data_AF-A0A821VM78-F1
#
_entry.id   AF-A0A821VM78-F1
#
_cell.length_a   1.000
_cell.length_b   1.000
_cell.length_c   1.000
_cell.angle_alpha   90.00
_cell.angle_beta   90.00
_cell.angle_gamma   90.00
#
_symmetry.space_group_name_H-M   'P 1'
#
loop_
_entity.id
_entity.type
_entity.pdbx_description
1 polymer ?
#
loop_
_entity_poly.entity_id
_entity_poly.type
_entity_poly.pdbx_seq_one_letter_code
_entity_poly.pdbx_strand_id
1 'polypeptide(L)'
;TNDDEMIQCIICEDWFHSQHLGVPLPMEENDINQMDMICQACVAKYKFLANYDESRGITLQPSIDNNAAAASNNLSCLLPSNANTEVHTIFLRDGWRKRLCRCVQCSKLYDELNLTPIFDDDDAIQEYEKQALAKSENLDADKIIADSLENLGYVRKLEVLHDINEFKKSLGDFLREKADSDGVLTAEDVTTFFANLKDKRKEQQRTTFMPPDNCKF
;
A
#
# COMPACT_ATOMS: atom_id res chain seq x y z
N THR A 1 1.57 -7.20 -25.07
CA THR A 1 1.56 -5.90 -25.78
C THR A 1 1.70 -4.85 -24.70
N ASN A 2 2.88 -4.23 -24.62
CA ASN A 2 3.29 -3.16 -23.70
C ASN A 2 2.38 -2.97 -22.48
N ASP A 3 2.64 -3.71 -21.42
CA ASP A 3 2.06 -3.41 -20.11
C ASP A 3 2.68 -2.08 -19.68
N ASP A 4 1.93 -0.99 -19.82
CA ASP A 4 2.37 0.34 -19.42
C ASP A 4 2.47 0.38 -17.89
N GLU A 5 3.63 -0.03 -17.37
CA GLU A 5 3.94 0.00 -15.96
C GLU A 5 3.67 1.40 -15.38
N MET A 6 2.78 1.45 -14.39
CA MET A 6 2.41 2.68 -13.72
C MET A 6 3.13 2.77 -12.38
N ILE A 7 3.70 3.93 -12.10
CA ILE A 7 4.46 4.21 -10.88
C ILE A 7 3.75 5.34 -10.12
N GLN A 8 3.52 5.15 -8.83
CA GLN A 8 2.85 6.13 -7.98
C GLN A 8 3.84 7.14 -7.41
N CYS A 9 3.48 8.43 -7.40
CA CYS A 9 4.27 9.47 -6.76
C CYS A 9 3.98 9.51 -5.25
N ILE A 10 5.01 9.42 -4.40
CA ILE A 10 4.84 9.39 -2.94
C ILE A 10 4.41 10.74 -2.31
N ILE A 11 4.38 11.83 -3.09
CA ILE A 11 3.99 13.17 -2.60
C ILE A 11 2.55 13.52 -2.96
N CYS A 12 2.11 13.22 -4.19
CA CYS A 12 0.77 13.56 -4.66
C CYS A 12 -0.16 12.35 -4.81
N GLU A 13 0.36 11.14 -4.62
CA GLU A 13 -0.36 9.86 -4.72
C GLU A 13 -0.96 9.57 -6.10
N ASP A 14 -0.65 10.38 -7.13
CA ASP A 14 -1.05 10.15 -8.52
C ASP A 14 -0.17 9.08 -9.19
N TRP A 15 -0.74 8.41 -10.20
CA TRP A 15 -0.11 7.36 -10.99
C TRP A 15 0.41 7.89 -12.34
N PHE A 16 1.60 7.45 -12.72
CA PHE A 16 2.28 7.90 -13.93
C PHE A 16 2.78 6.70 -14.74
N HIS A 17 2.56 6.72 -16.06
CA HIS A 17 3.17 5.74 -16.95
C HIS A 17 4.70 5.93 -16.98
N SER A 18 5.43 4.85 -16.78
CA SER A 18 6.90 4.85 -16.70
C SER A 18 7.57 5.48 -17.94
N GLN A 19 7.00 5.26 -19.13
CA GLN A 19 7.47 5.80 -20.41
C GLN A 19 7.38 7.34 -20.52
N HIS A 20 6.50 7.98 -19.75
CA HIS A 20 6.22 9.42 -19.84
C HIS A 20 6.92 10.25 -18.75
N LEU A 21 7.80 9.64 -17.94
CA LEU A 21 8.50 10.31 -16.84
C LEU A 21 9.68 11.19 -17.29
N GLY A 22 10.12 11.07 -18.54
CA GLY A 22 11.21 11.88 -19.11
C GLY A 22 12.60 11.60 -18.53
N VAL A 23 12.74 10.52 -17.78
CA VAL A 23 13.99 10.07 -17.15
C VAL A 23 14.22 8.59 -17.45
N PRO A 24 15.47 8.12 -17.59
CA PRO A 24 15.74 6.70 -17.74
C PRO A 24 15.32 5.97 -16.47
N LEU A 25 14.54 4.89 -16.63
CA LEU A 25 14.20 4.01 -15.51
C LEU A 25 15.46 3.27 -15.03
N PRO A 26 15.57 2.99 -13.72
CA PRO A 26 16.56 2.05 -13.20
C PRO A 26 16.53 0.74 -14.00
N MET A 27 17.69 0.25 -14.44
CA MET A 27 17.78 -0.81 -15.47
C MET A 27 17.30 -2.19 -15.01
N GLU A 28 17.07 -2.41 -13.72
CA GLU A 28 16.62 -3.70 -13.18
C GLU A 28 15.16 -3.59 -12.72
N GLU A 29 14.25 -4.42 -13.26
CA GLU A 29 12.81 -4.45 -12.91
C GLU A 29 12.58 -4.62 -11.40
N ASN A 30 13.48 -5.34 -10.72
CA ASN A 30 13.38 -5.57 -9.28
C ASN A 30 13.72 -4.33 -8.44
N ASP A 31 14.45 -3.36 -9.01
CA ASP A 31 14.82 -2.10 -8.37
C ASP A 31 13.67 -1.07 -8.45
N ILE A 32 12.87 -1.07 -9.53
CA ILE A 32 11.81 -0.07 -9.73
C ILE A 32 10.73 -0.17 -8.66
N ASN A 33 10.28 -1.39 -8.34
CA ASN A 33 9.28 -1.65 -7.31
C ASN A 33 9.78 -1.39 -5.88
N GLN A 34 11.09 -1.26 -5.68
CA GLN A 34 11.71 -1.00 -4.38
C GLN A 34 12.15 0.46 -4.20
N MET A 35 11.89 1.32 -5.19
CA MET A 35 12.24 2.72 -5.16
C MET A 35 11.00 3.59 -5.00
N ASP A 36 11.12 4.64 -4.20
CA ASP A 36 10.11 5.68 -4.13
C ASP A 36 10.32 6.67 -5.29
N MET A 37 9.22 7.03 -5.97
CA MET A 37 9.23 7.99 -7.05
C MET A 37 8.60 9.32 -6.60
N ILE A 38 9.25 10.44 -6.94
CA ILE A 38 8.68 11.78 -6.80
C ILE A 38 8.60 12.42 -8.18
N CYS A 39 7.38 12.76 -8.60
CA CYS A 39 7.14 13.30 -9.93
C CYS A 39 7.76 14.71 -10.10
N GLN A 40 8.08 15.08 -11.34
CA GLN A 40 8.64 16.38 -11.67
C GLN A 40 7.85 17.56 -11.08
N ALA A 41 6.51 17.50 -11.08
CA ALA A 41 5.67 18.56 -10.54
C ALA A 41 5.85 18.75 -9.02
N CYS A 42 5.98 17.64 -8.27
CA CYS A 42 6.24 17.69 -6.84
C CYS A 42 7.67 18.15 -6.52
N VAL A 43 8.67 17.75 -7.32
CA VAL A 43 10.03 18.30 -7.20
C VAL A 43 10.05 19.81 -7.51
N ALA A 44 9.28 20.26 -8.49
CA ALA A 44 9.15 21.69 -8.83
C ALA A 44 8.54 22.49 -7.67
N LYS A 45 7.49 21.93 -7.04
CA LYS A 45 6.77 22.52 -5.91
C LYS A 45 7.64 22.56 -4.65
N TYR A 46 8.37 21.49 -4.39
CA TYR A 46 9.19 21.30 -3.19
C TYR A 46 10.66 21.16 -3.57
N LYS A 47 11.27 22.27 -3.98
CA LYS A 47 12.63 22.31 -4.56
C LYS A 47 13.72 21.67 -3.70
N PHE A 48 13.54 21.64 -2.38
CA PHE A 48 14.51 21.00 -1.48
C PHE A 48 14.61 19.49 -1.71
N LEU A 49 13.59 18.85 -2.29
CA LEU A 49 13.59 17.42 -2.62
C LEU A 49 14.66 17.06 -3.66
N ALA A 50 15.03 18.01 -4.53
CA ALA A 50 16.09 17.81 -5.51
C ALA A 50 17.48 17.57 -4.88
N ASN A 51 17.64 17.85 -3.58
CA ASN A 51 18.86 17.53 -2.83
C ASN A 51 18.97 16.04 -2.45
N TYR A 52 17.89 15.27 -2.59
CA TYR A 52 17.86 13.83 -2.29
C TYR A 52 18.05 12.94 -3.53
N ASP A 53 18.23 13.54 -4.71
CA ASP A 53 18.45 12.83 -5.98
C ASP A 53 19.79 12.06 -5.96
N GLU A 54 19.71 10.74 -5.81
CA GLU A 54 20.85 9.83 -5.74
C GLU A 54 21.55 9.62 -7.09
N SER A 55 20.87 9.88 -8.21
CA SER A 55 21.44 9.69 -9.56
C SER A 55 22.70 10.53 -9.80
N ARG A 56 22.91 11.55 -8.97
CA ARG A 56 24.02 12.50 -9.05
C ARG A 56 25.21 12.15 -8.16
N GLY A 57 25.14 11.08 -7.38
CA GLY A 57 26.22 10.68 -6.47
C GLY A 57 26.46 11.66 -5.31
N ILE A 58 25.45 12.48 -4.94
CA ILE A 58 25.54 13.38 -3.79
C ILE A 58 25.23 12.57 -2.53
N THR A 59 26.28 12.23 -1.77
CA THR A 59 26.11 11.70 -0.41
C THR A 59 25.91 12.89 0.55
N LEU A 60 24.68 13.10 1.04
CA LEU A 60 24.43 14.02 2.14
C LEU A 60 25.17 13.51 3.37
N GLN A 61 26.34 14.08 3.66
CA GLN A 61 27.09 13.83 4.88
C GLN A 61 26.91 14.99 5.87
N PRO A 62 26.90 14.72 7.19
CA PRO A 62 26.98 15.77 8.19
C PRO A 62 28.24 16.61 7.99
N SER A 63 28.09 17.92 7.80
CA SER A 63 29.23 18.85 7.85
C SER A 63 29.71 18.92 9.30
N ILE A 64 30.87 18.32 9.59
CA ILE A 64 31.59 18.56 10.84
C ILE A 64 32.31 19.90 10.68
N ASP A 65 31.61 20.99 10.93
CA ASP A 65 32.20 22.32 10.95
C ASP A 65 33.01 22.51 12.23
N ASN A 66 34.31 22.19 12.18
CA ASN A 66 35.26 22.33 13.30
C ASN A 66 35.61 23.80 13.65
N ASN A 67 34.92 24.79 13.11
CA ASN A 67 35.20 26.20 13.38
C ASN A 67 33.92 27.05 13.42
N ALA A 68 33.14 26.93 14.51
CA ALA A 68 32.20 27.97 14.90
C ALA A 68 32.00 27.95 16.43
N ALA A 69 32.87 28.66 17.14
CA ALA A 69 32.63 29.06 18.51
C ALA A 69 31.56 30.17 18.53
N ALA A 70 30.28 29.81 18.69
CA ALA A 70 29.26 30.64 19.34
C ALA A 70 27.95 29.84 19.51
N ALA A 71 27.40 29.89 20.72
CA ALA A 71 26.24 29.14 21.17
C ALA A 71 24.97 29.32 20.31
N SER A 72 24.44 28.22 19.77
CA SER A 72 23.01 27.89 19.74
C SER A 72 22.85 26.44 19.25
N ASN A 73 21.89 25.69 19.80
CA ASN A 73 21.67 24.25 19.58
C ASN A 73 21.30 23.87 18.12
N ASN A 74 22.23 24.04 17.17
CA ASN A 74 22.07 23.60 15.79
C ASN A 74 22.88 22.32 15.56
N LEU A 75 22.17 21.20 15.51
CA LEU A 75 22.64 20.02 14.80
C LEU A 75 22.85 20.44 13.35
N SER A 76 24.07 20.31 12.81
CA SER A 76 24.43 20.71 11.45
C SER A 76 23.38 20.23 10.43
N CYS A 77 22.67 21.15 9.80
CA CYS A 77 21.62 20.82 8.84
C CYS A 77 22.22 20.03 7.67
N LEU A 78 21.65 18.86 7.36
CA LEU A 78 22.09 18.02 6.25
C LEU A 78 21.51 18.48 4.91
N LEU A 79 20.53 19.37 4.93
CA LEU A 79 19.91 19.92 3.73
C LEU A 79 20.83 21.02 3.18
N PRO A 80 21.40 20.87 1.98
CA PRO A 80 22.25 21.90 1.38
C PRO A 80 21.44 23.20 1.22
N SER A 81 21.99 24.34 1.67
CA SER A 81 21.33 25.65 1.52
C SER A 81 21.13 26.06 0.06
N ASN A 82 21.93 25.48 -0.85
CA ASN A 82 21.77 25.65 -2.28
C ASN A 82 20.89 24.51 -2.82
N ALA A 83 19.57 24.73 -2.83
CA ALA A 83 18.65 23.80 -3.47
C ALA A 83 19.06 23.63 -4.95
N ASN A 84 19.24 22.37 -5.37
CA ASN A 84 19.46 22.07 -6.77
C ASN A 84 18.32 22.66 -7.63
N THR A 85 18.68 23.22 -8.78
CA THR A 85 17.74 23.92 -9.68
C THR A 85 17.17 23.03 -10.76
N GLU A 86 17.76 21.86 -10.97
CA GLU A 86 17.25 20.89 -11.93
C GLU A 86 15.99 20.20 -11.39
N VAL A 87 14.91 20.35 -12.14
CA VAL A 87 13.58 19.84 -11.79
C VAL A 87 13.23 18.73 -12.77
N HIS A 88 13.24 17.50 -12.29
CA HIS A 88 12.87 16.29 -13.03
C HIS A 88 12.29 15.25 -12.06
N THR A 89 11.77 14.15 -12.58
CA THR A 89 11.31 13.01 -11.77
C THR A 89 12.52 12.35 -11.10
N ILE A 90 12.44 12.10 -9.79
CA ILE A 90 13.54 11.47 -9.04
C ILE A 90 13.09 10.13 -8.48
N PHE A 91 14.02 9.17 -8.47
CA PHE A 91 13.84 7.86 -7.85
C PHE A 91 14.78 7.73 -6.65
N LEU A 92 14.23 7.30 -5.52
CA LEU A 92 14.90 7.25 -4.22
C LEU A 92 14.98 5.79 -3.78
N ARG A 93 16.19 5.30 -3.44
CA ARG A 93 16.38 3.91 -3.01
C ARG A 93 15.89 3.71 -1.58
N ASP A 94 15.74 2.45 -1.19
CA ASP A 94 15.46 2.09 0.19
C ASP A 94 16.43 2.79 1.16
N GLY A 95 15.88 3.23 2.29
CA GLY A 95 16.59 3.97 3.32
C GLY A 95 16.83 5.45 3.03
N TRP A 96 16.29 6.03 1.94
CA TRP A 96 16.41 7.47 1.71
C TRP A 96 15.78 8.31 2.83
N ARG A 97 14.67 7.84 3.43
CA ARG A 97 14.03 8.48 4.59
C ARG A 97 14.98 8.65 5.78
N LYS A 98 15.89 7.69 5.98
CA LYS A 98 16.93 7.77 7.03
C LYS A 98 17.95 8.88 6.80
N ARG A 99 18.07 9.39 5.56
CA ARG A 99 18.98 10.49 5.20
C ARG A 99 18.30 11.86 5.26
N LEU A 100 17.02 11.93 5.64
CA LEU A 100 16.30 13.17 5.83
C LEU A 100 16.93 14.00 6.96
N CYS A 101 17.04 15.31 6.75
CA CYS A 101 17.51 16.18 7.82
C CYS A 101 16.39 16.33 8.86
N ARG A 102 16.69 16.03 10.14
CA ARG A 102 15.77 16.16 11.28
C ARG A 102 16.13 17.32 12.22
N CYS A 103 16.84 18.34 11.72
CA CYS A 103 17.12 19.55 12.51
C CYS A 103 15.83 20.37 12.71
N VAL A 104 15.81 21.24 13.73
CA VAL A 104 14.62 22.06 14.09
C VAL A 104 14.10 22.87 12.91
N GLN A 105 14.98 23.34 12.01
CA GLN A 105 14.58 24.10 10.83
C GLN A 105 13.90 23.22 9.78
N CYS A 106 14.44 22.03 9.50
CA CYS A 106 13.87 21.09 8.53
C CYS A 106 12.56 20.49 9.01
N SER A 107 12.44 20.14 10.29
CA SER A 107 11.18 19.64 10.85
C SER A 107 10.05 20.67 10.69
N LYS A 108 10.30 21.94 11.03
CA LYS A 108 9.32 23.02 10.82
C LYS A 108 8.95 23.19 9.35
N LEU A 109 9.94 23.13 8.45
CA LEU A 109 9.71 23.21 7.02
C LEU A 109 8.78 22.08 6.54
N TYR A 110 9.00 20.84 6.98
CA TYR A 110 8.14 19.71 6.59
C TYR A 110 6.72 19.86 7.12
N ASP A 111 6.57 20.32 8.37
CA ASP A 111 5.26 20.58 8.98
C ASP A 111 4.50 21.68 8.25
N GLU A 112 5.15 22.82 7.93
CA GLU A 112 4.54 23.93 7.18
C GLU A 112 4.08 23.51 5.77
N LEU A 113 4.78 22.54 5.17
CA LEU A 113 4.47 22.01 3.85
C LEU A 113 3.47 20.84 3.88
N ASN A 114 3.01 20.43 5.07
CA ASN A 114 2.18 19.24 5.32
C ASN A 114 2.79 17.95 4.76
N LEU A 115 4.11 17.83 4.84
CA LEU A 115 4.84 16.69 4.33
C LEU A 115 5.20 15.67 5.42
N THR A 116 4.99 15.98 6.71
CA THR A 116 5.40 15.17 7.86
C THR A 116 5.16 13.65 7.73
N PRO A 117 3.99 13.15 7.24
CA PRO A 117 3.74 11.71 7.11
C PRO A 117 4.73 10.99 6.19
N ILE A 118 5.12 11.64 5.09
CA ILE A 118 6.03 11.05 4.09
C ILE A 118 7.45 10.84 4.67
N PHE A 119 7.77 11.59 5.73
CA PHE A 119 9.10 11.68 6.36
C PHE A 119 9.18 10.84 7.65
N ASP A 120 8.10 10.13 7.98
CA ASP A 120 8.09 9.08 8.99
C ASP A 120 8.70 7.80 8.40
N ASP A 121 9.61 7.17 9.15
CA ASP A 121 10.25 5.93 8.72
C ASP A 121 9.27 4.73 8.77
N ASP A 122 8.17 4.87 9.52
CA ASP A 122 7.14 3.83 9.73
C ASP A 122 6.02 3.82 8.67
N ASP A 123 5.90 4.86 7.84
CA ASP A 123 4.88 4.99 6.77
C ASP A 123 5.36 4.46 5.40
N ALA A 124 6.53 3.80 5.35
CA ALA A 124 6.99 3.15 4.12
C ALA A 124 6.05 1.98 3.76
N ILE A 125 5.51 1.99 2.54
CA ILE A 125 4.66 0.90 2.00
C ILE A 125 5.32 -0.47 2.19
N GLN A 126 6.65 -0.52 2.07
CA GLN A 126 7.47 -1.71 2.26
C GLN A 126 7.33 -2.33 3.66
N GLU A 127 7.19 -1.51 4.70
CA GLU A 127 7.00 -2.00 6.07
C GLU A 127 5.56 -2.53 6.26
N TYR A 128 4.57 -1.90 5.63
CA TYR A 128 3.21 -2.43 5.57
C TYR A 128 3.14 -3.77 4.82
N GLU A 129 3.77 -3.88 3.66
CA GLU A 129 3.83 -5.13 2.87
C GLU A 129 4.56 -6.23 3.63
N LYS A 130 5.71 -5.92 4.24
CA LYS A 130 6.46 -6.86 5.07
C LYS A 130 5.67 -7.31 6.28
N GLN A 131 4.95 -6.40 6.94
CA GLN A 131 4.04 -6.75 8.03
C GLN A 131 2.85 -7.56 7.54
N ALA A 132 2.29 -7.27 6.37
CA ALA A 132 1.19 -8.03 5.78
C ALA A 132 1.64 -9.45 5.39
N LEU A 133 2.84 -9.60 4.83
CA LEU A 133 3.45 -10.89 4.51
C LEU A 133 3.75 -11.70 5.78
N ALA A 134 4.41 -11.08 6.77
CA ALA A 134 4.70 -11.72 8.06
C ALA A 134 3.44 -12.09 8.85
N LYS A 135 2.39 -11.25 8.76
CA LYS A 135 1.05 -11.57 9.28
C LYS A 135 0.43 -12.70 8.48
N SER A 136 0.48 -12.71 7.16
CA SER A 136 -0.09 -13.79 6.34
C SER A 136 0.54 -15.16 6.59
N GLU A 137 1.84 -15.22 6.90
CA GLU A 137 2.53 -16.47 7.28
C GLU A 137 2.16 -16.97 8.69
N ASN A 138 1.74 -16.07 9.59
CA ASN A 138 1.37 -16.42 10.98
C ASN A 138 -0.15 -16.44 11.24
N LEU A 139 -0.95 -15.90 10.33
CA LEU A 139 -2.41 -15.87 10.41
C LEU A 139 -2.94 -17.12 9.73
N ASP A 140 -3.05 -18.19 10.50
CA ASP A 140 -3.96 -19.27 10.16
C ASP A 140 -5.38 -18.69 10.19
N ALA A 141 -5.90 -18.34 9.01
CA ALA A 141 -7.24 -17.78 8.85
C ALA A 141 -8.29 -18.70 9.50
N ASP A 142 -8.05 -20.01 9.50
CA ASP A 142 -8.93 -20.98 10.14
C ASP A 142 -8.86 -20.87 11.66
N LYS A 143 -7.70 -20.52 12.22
CA LYS A 143 -7.51 -20.25 13.66
C LYS A 143 -8.18 -18.95 14.12
N ILE A 144 -8.12 -17.88 13.33
CA ILE A 144 -8.79 -16.60 13.64
C ILE A 144 -10.30 -16.75 13.60
N ILE A 145 -10.81 -17.47 12.60
CA ILE A 145 -12.22 -17.83 12.51
C ILE A 145 -12.56 -18.74 13.70
N ALA A 146 -11.73 -19.72 14.05
CA ALA A 146 -11.99 -20.61 15.19
C ALA A 146 -12.03 -19.87 16.55
N ASP A 147 -11.15 -18.90 16.77
CA ASP A 147 -11.04 -18.03 17.95
C ASP A 147 -12.25 -17.08 18.05
N SER A 148 -12.65 -16.47 16.93
CA SER A 148 -13.85 -15.61 16.85
C SER A 148 -15.16 -16.37 17.08
N LEU A 149 -15.17 -17.70 16.91
CA LEU A 149 -16.33 -18.57 17.08
C LEU A 149 -16.30 -19.36 18.41
N GLU A 150 -15.37 -19.07 19.34
CA GLU A 150 -15.24 -19.81 20.61
C GLU A 150 -16.48 -19.71 21.52
N ASN A 151 -17.21 -18.59 21.45
CA ASN A 151 -18.41 -18.35 22.26
C ASN A 151 -19.71 -18.83 21.61
N LEU A 152 -19.64 -19.48 20.44
CA LEU A 152 -20.81 -20.03 19.76
C LEU A 152 -20.97 -21.53 20.06
N GLY A 153 -22.21 -21.97 20.26
CA GLY A 153 -22.52 -23.40 20.41
C GLY A 153 -22.05 -24.22 19.19
N TYR A 154 -21.63 -25.46 19.42
CA TYR A 154 -20.96 -26.32 18.43
C TYR A 154 -21.67 -26.42 17.08
N VAL A 155 -23.00 -26.57 17.07
CA VAL A 155 -23.80 -26.66 15.84
C VAL A 155 -23.71 -25.35 15.03
N ARG A 156 -23.86 -24.22 15.71
CA ARG A 156 -23.78 -22.89 15.08
C ARG A 156 -22.38 -22.57 14.58
N LYS A 157 -21.35 -23.08 15.26
CA LYS A 157 -19.95 -22.99 14.81
C LYS A 157 -19.75 -23.73 13.48
N LEU A 158 -20.28 -24.94 13.35
CA LEU A 158 -20.21 -25.71 12.11
C LEU A 158 -20.97 -25.05 10.95
N GLU A 159 -22.16 -24.49 11.23
CA GLU A 159 -22.94 -23.74 10.24
C GLU A 159 -22.18 -22.51 9.74
N VAL A 160 -21.61 -21.71 10.64
CA VAL A 160 -20.84 -20.52 10.25
C VAL A 160 -19.58 -20.89 9.46
N LEU A 161 -18.87 -21.95 9.85
CA LEU A 161 -17.70 -22.44 9.10
C LEU A 161 -18.09 -22.92 7.70
N HIS A 162 -19.20 -23.64 7.57
CA HIS A 162 -19.73 -24.08 6.29
C HIS A 162 -20.08 -22.88 5.40
N ASP A 163 -20.81 -21.90 5.94
CA ASP A 163 -21.23 -20.69 5.22
C ASP A 163 -20.04 -19.85 4.75
N ILE A 164 -18.99 -19.71 5.57
CA ILE A 164 -17.76 -19.00 5.19
C ILE A 164 -17.03 -19.72 4.05
N ASN A 165 -16.92 -21.04 4.12
CA ASN A 165 -16.28 -21.83 3.07
C ASN A 165 -17.07 -21.77 1.75
N GLU A 166 -18.41 -21.85 1.83
CA GLU A 166 -19.29 -21.70 0.68
C GLU A 166 -19.19 -20.30 0.06
N PHE A 167 -19.12 -19.26 0.89
CA PHE A 167 -18.90 -17.89 0.44
C PHE A 167 -17.56 -17.73 -0.27
N LYS A 168 -16.47 -18.22 0.34
CA LYS A 168 -15.11 -18.17 -0.23
C LYS A 168 -15.05 -18.82 -1.62
N LYS A 169 -15.66 -20.00 -1.75
CA LYS A 169 -15.76 -20.70 -3.03
C LYS A 169 -16.57 -19.90 -4.05
N SER A 170 -17.75 -19.41 -3.67
CA SER A 170 -18.64 -18.64 -4.55
C SER A 170 -17.99 -17.34 -5.05
N LEU A 171 -17.24 -16.66 -4.18
CA LEU A 171 -16.49 -15.46 -4.53
C LEU A 171 -15.35 -15.78 -5.51
N GLY A 172 -14.61 -16.87 -5.26
CA GLY A 172 -13.54 -17.31 -6.16
C GLY A 172 -14.05 -17.69 -7.55
N ASP A 173 -15.17 -18.39 -7.64
CA ASP A 173 -15.80 -18.73 -8.92
C ASP A 173 -16.30 -17.48 -9.67
N PHE A 174 -16.91 -16.52 -8.96
CA PHE A 174 -17.35 -15.24 -9.52
C PHE A 174 -16.18 -14.41 -10.10
N LEU A 175 -15.08 -14.29 -9.33
CA LEU A 175 -13.90 -13.56 -9.79
C LEU A 175 -13.24 -14.23 -10.98
N ARG A 176 -13.21 -15.57 -11.04
CA ARG A 176 -12.68 -16.32 -12.19
C ARG A 176 -13.52 -16.13 -13.44
N GLU A 177 -14.85 -16.23 -13.32
CA GLU A 177 -15.78 -15.99 -14.43
C GLU A 177 -15.66 -14.56 -15.00
N LYS A 178 -15.41 -13.58 -14.13
CA LYS A 178 -15.17 -12.19 -14.54
C LYS A 178 -13.81 -11.97 -15.19
N ALA A 179 -12.78 -12.63 -14.68
CA ALA A 179 -11.46 -12.63 -15.30
C ALA A 179 -11.48 -13.23 -16.72
N ASP A 180 -12.31 -14.25 -16.96
CA ASP A 180 -12.41 -14.93 -18.25
C ASP A 180 -13.24 -14.19 -19.31
N SER A 181 -14.10 -13.24 -18.92
CA SER A 181 -15.06 -12.57 -19.83
C SER A 181 -14.63 -11.18 -20.31
N ASP A 182 -14.39 -10.24 -19.38
CA ASP A 182 -14.07 -8.83 -19.73
C ASP A 182 -13.09 -8.18 -18.72
N GLY A 183 -12.72 -8.87 -17.63
CA GLY A 183 -11.76 -8.41 -16.63
C GLY A 183 -12.18 -7.18 -15.80
N VAL A 184 -13.15 -6.39 -16.26
CA VAL A 184 -13.66 -5.20 -15.59
C VAL A 184 -14.77 -5.59 -14.60
N LEU A 185 -14.54 -5.33 -13.32
CA LEU A 185 -15.53 -5.50 -12.26
C LEU A 185 -16.36 -4.21 -12.11
N THR A 186 -17.67 -4.29 -12.34
CA THR A 186 -18.59 -3.17 -12.16
C THR A 186 -19.35 -3.26 -10.84
N ALA A 187 -19.91 -2.14 -10.38
CA ALA A 187 -20.78 -2.12 -9.19
C ALA A 187 -22.05 -2.98 -9.35
N GLU A 188 -22.55 -3.12 -10.58
CA GLU A 188 -23.71 -3.95 -10.91
C GLU A 188 -23.40 -5.44 -10.72
N ASP A 189 -22.18 -5.86 -11.07
CA ASP A 189 -21.73 -7.25 -10.91
C ASP A 189 -21.68 -7.66 -9.43
N VAL A 190 -21.14 -6.79 -8.58
CA VAL A 190 -21.10 -7.00 -7.13
C VAL A 190 -22.51 -7.08 -6.56
N THR A 191 -23.40 -6.17 -6.99
CA THR A 191 -24.80 -6.16 -6.54
C THR A 191 -25.53 -7.44 -6.93
N THR A 192 -25.32 -7.91 -8.17
CA THR A 192 -25.91 -9.14 -8.71
C THR A 192 -25.39 -10.37 -7.98
N PHE A 193 -24.08 -10.43 -7.70
CA PHE A 193 -23.47 -11.51 -6.92
C PHE A 193 -24.13 -11.66 -5.54
N PHE A 194 -24.30 -10.57 -4.80
CA PHE A 194 -24.95 -10.62 -3.48
C PHE A 194 -26.45 -10.93 -3.56
N ALA A 195 -27.15 -10.53 -4.61
CA ALA A 195 -28.54 -10.93 -4.84
C ALA A 195 -28.66 -12.45 -5.03
N ASN A 196 -27.80 -13.03 -5.89
CA ASN A 196 -27.74 -14.47 -6.14
C ASN A 196 -27.42 -15.27 -4.88
N LEU A 197 -26.50 -14.80 -4.03
CA LEU A 197 -26.20 -15.43 -2.74
C LEU A 197 -27.40 -15.43 -1.80
N LYS A 198 -28.15 -14.32 -1.72
CA LYS A 198 -29.35 -14.22 -0.89
C LYS A 198 -30.45 -15.17 -1.37
N ASP A 199 -30.63 -15.31 -2.67
CA ASP A 199 -31.68 -16.17 -3.21
C ASP A 199 -31.34 -17.65 -3.08
N LYS A 200 -30.07 -18.05 -3.26
CA LYS A 200 -29.58 -19.41 -2.94
C LYS A 200 -29.84 -19.78 -1.48
N ARG A 201 -29.58 -18.86 -0.55
CA ARG A 201 -29.82 -19.08 0.88
C ARG A 201 -31.31 -19.25 1.20
N LYS A 202 -32.19 -18.46 0.58
CA LYS A 202 -33.65 -18.61 0.76
C LYS A 202 -34.13 -19.97 0.24
N GLU A 203 -33.59 -20.45 -0.87
CA GLU A 203 -33.95 -21.76 -1.44
C GLU A 203 -33.51 -22.91 -0.53
N GLN A 204 -32.26 -22.86 -0.04
CA GLN A 204 -31.74 -23.85 0.92
C GLN A 204 -32.61 -23.91 2.19
N GLN A 205 -33.01 -22.76 2.75
CA GLN A 205 -33.89 -22.69 3.93
C GLN A 205 -35.29 -23.27 3.68
N ARG A 206 -35.82 -23.19 2.46
CA ARG A 206 -37.11 -23.79 2.08
C ARG A 206 -37.03 -25.31 2.01
N THR A 207 -35.92 -25.85 1.49
CA THR A 207 -35.73 -27.31 1.36
C THR A 207 -35.48 -28.02 2.70
N THR A 208 -34.87 -27.35 3.68
CA THR A 208 -34.61 -27.92 5.02
C THR A 208 -35.84 -28.05 5.92
N PHE A 209 -36.96 -27.41 5.57
CA PHE A 209 -38.20 -27.38 6.37
C PHE A 209 -39.31 -28.29 5.85
N MET A 210 -39.05 -29.12 4.82
CA MET A 210 -40.03 -30.12 4.37
C MET A 210 -39.86 -31.40 5.20
N PRO A 211 -40.77 -31.71 6.14
CA PRO A 211 -40.68 -32.96 6.87
C PRO A 211 -40.85 -34.12 5.87
N PRO A 212 -40.05 -35.19 5.97
CA PRO A 212 -40.19 -36.34 5.09
C PRO A 212 -41.60 -36.93 5.21
N ASP A 213 -42.21 -37.29 4.07
CA ASP A 213 -43.59 -37.77 3.89
C ASP A 213 -43.96 -39.06 4.69
N ASN A 214 -43.11 -39.52 5.60
CA ASN A 214 -43.12 -40.87 6.13
C ASN A 214 -43.43 -40.98 7.64
N CYS A 215 -43.83 -39.90 8.33
CA CYS A 215 -44.25 -40.01 9.73
C CYS A 215 -45.78 -39.99 9.87
N LYS A 216 -46.38 -41.17 10.03
CA LYS A 216 -47.71 -41.34 10.65
C LYS A 216 -47.57 -41.21 12.17
N PHE A 217 -48.58 -40.59 12.79
CA PHE A 217 -48.72 -40.31 14.24
C PHE A 217 -48.42 -41.51 15.14
#